data_AF-A0A2V6WJ21-F1
#
_entry.id   AF-A0A2V6WJ21-F1
#
_cell.length_a   1.000
_cell.length_b   1.000
_cell.length_c   1.000
_cell.angle_alpha   90.00
_cell.angle_beta   90.00
_cell.angle_gamma   90.00
#
_symmetry.space_group_name_H-M   'P 1'
#
loop_
_entity.id
_entity.type
_entity.pdbx_description
1 polymer ?
#
loop_
_entity_poly.entity_id
_entity_poly.type
_entity_poly.pdbx_seq_one_letter_code
_entity_poly.pdbx_strand_id
1 'polypeptide(L)' 'MAERAALSYAETMTITGQKVTDELFAELRRHFSEAQVVELTAAVALENFRSKFNVALGVESQGFCLVR' A
#
# COMPACT_ATOMS: atom_id res chain seq x y z
N MET A 1 -15.70 3.78 4.59
CA MET A 1 -15.67 3.39 3.16
C MET A 1 -14.47 2.49 2.96
N ALA A 2 -14.63 1.40 2.20
CA ALA A 2 -13.58 0.41 1.97
C ALA A 2 -12.26 1.02 1.47
N GLU A 3 -12.36 1.98 0.54
CA GLU A 3 -11.21 2.70 -0.02
C GLU A 3 -10.38 3.41 1.05
N ARG A 4 -11.02 4.14 1.98
CA ARG A 4 -10.31 4.81 3.07
C ARG A 4 -9.57 3.83 3.98
N ALA A 5 -10.16 2.68 4.28
CA ALA A 5 -9.52 1.67 5.11
C ALA A 5 -8.27 1.09 4.42
N ALA A 6 -8.37 0.82 3.11
CA ALA A 6 -7.23 0.36 2.32
C ALA A 6 -6.10 1.40 2.25
N LEU A 7 -6.43 2.68 2.05
CA LEU A 7 -5.43 3.76 2.03
C LEU A 7 -4.76 3.96 3.39
N SER A 8 -5.51 3.95 4.50
CA SER A 8 -4.92 4.06 5.84
C SER A 8 -3.99 2.88 6.16
N TYR A 9 -4.35 1.67 5.73
CA TYR A 9 -3.48 0.50 5.85
C TYR A 9 -2.21 0.64 5.02
N ALA A 10 -2.33 1.04 3.76
CA ALA A 10 -1.21 1.23 2.85
C ALA A 10 -0.23 2.30 3.37
N GLU A 11 -0.74 3.43 3.85
CA GLU A 11 0.05 4.49 4.47
C GLU A 11 0.81 3.95 5.69
N THR A 12 0.12 3.23 6.58
CA THR A 12 0.71 2.66 7.80
C THR A 12 1.84 1.67 7.51
N MET A 13 1.70 0.83 6.47
CA MET A 13 2.76 -0.08 6.03
C MET A 13 3.96 0.64 5.39
N THR A 14 3.75 1.84 4.87
CA THR A 14 4.75 2.57 4.08
C THR A 14 5.62 3.48 4.93
N ILE A 15 5.03 4.14 5.94
CA ILE A 15 5.73 5.09 6.79
C ILE A 15 6.59 4.34 7.81
N THR A 16 7.90 4.55 7.74
CA THR A 16 8.85 3.95 8.69
C THR A 16 8.52 4.36 10.12
N GLY A 17 8.49 3.39 11.04
CA GLY A 17 8.18 3.63 12.45
C GLY A 17 6.70 3.51 12.81
N GLN A 18 5.81 3.42 11.82
CA GLN A 18 4.40 3.07 12.07
C GLN A 18 4.22 1.56 12.14
N LYS A 19 3.15 1.13 12.83
CA LYS A 19 2.75 -0.27 12.96
C LYS A 19 1.26 -0.38 12.69
N VAL A 20 0.88 -1.35 11.87
CA VAL A 20 -0.52 -1.71 11.71
C VAL A 20 -1.01 -2.25 13.05
N THR A 21 -2.04 -1.61 13.60
CA THR A 21 -2.67 -2.04 14.85
C THR A 21 -3.78 -3.06 14.59
N ASP A 22 -4.18 -3.78 15.63
CA ASP A 22 -5.28 -4.74 15.56
C ASP A 22 -6.61 -4.06 15.20
N GLU A 23 -6.81 -2.81 15.63
CA GLU A 23 -8.00 -2.01 15.30
C GLU A 23 -8.05 -1.69 13.80
N LEU A 24 -6.91 -1.34 13.20
CA LEU A 24 -6.83 -1.09 11.75
C LEU A 24 -7.05 -2.38 10.96
N PHE A 25 -6.50 -3.50 11.44
CA PHE A 25 -6.76 -4.82 10.86
C PHE A 25 -8.24 -5.23 10.99
N ALA A 26 -8.88 -4.91 12.12
CA ALA A 26 -10.30 -5.16 12.32
C ALA A 26 -11.16 -4.30 11.38
N GLU A 27 -10.84 -3.03 11.19
CA GLU A 27 -11.54 -2.15 10.24
C GLU A 27 -11.41 -2.67 8.81
N LEU A 28 -10.22 -3.10 8.38
CA LEU A 28 -10.02 -3.74 7.07
C LEU A 28 -10.95 -4.95 6.85
N ARG A 29 -11.03 -5.84 7.85
CA ARG A 29 -11.85 -7.06 7.79
C ARG A 29 -13.36 -6.79 7.75
N ARG A 30 -13.80 -5.56 8.02
CA ARG A 30 -15.20 -5.16 7.78
C ARG A 30 -15.52 -4.94 6.31
N HIS A 31 -14.51 -4.71 5.47
CA HIS A 31 -14.66 -4.38 4.04
C HIS A 31 -14.07 -5.43 3.11
N PHE A 32 -13.10 -6.21 3.58
CA PHE A 32 -12.36 -7.17 2.77
C PHE A 32 -12.32 -8.55 3.45
N SER A 33 -12.36 -9.60 2.64
CA SER A 33 -12.05 -10.96 3.10
C SER A 33 -10.57 -11.12 3.45
N GLU A 34 -10.22 -12.15 4.21
CA GLU A 34 -8.82 -12.46 4.55
C GLU A 34 -7.92 -12.57 3.31
N ALA A 35 -8.40 -13.23 2.24
CA ALA A 35 -7.66 -13.35 0.99
C ALA A 35 -7.41 -11.98 0.32
N GLN A 36 -8.41 -11.10 0.33
CA GLN A 36 -8.27 -9.74 -0.20
C GLN A 36 -7.31 -8.88 0.65
N VAL A 37 -7.28 -9.08 1.98
CA VAL A 37 -6.31 -8.38 2.84
C VAL A 37 -4.89 -8.86 2.55
N VAL A 38 -4.68 -10.17 2.33
CA VAL A 38 -3.37 -10.71 1.91
C VAL A 38 -2.94 -10.12 0.57
N GLU A 39 -3.84 -10.09 -0.41
CA GLU A 39 -3.58 -9.49 -1.73
C GLU A 39 -3.23 -7.99 -1.61
N LEU A 40 -4.00 -7.22 -0.84
CA LEU A 40 -3.72 -5.82 -0.56
C LEU A 40 -2.34 -5.63 0.08
N THR A 41 -2.00 -6.47 1.06
CA THR A 41 -0.69 -6.46 1.73
C THR A 41 0.44 -6.68 0.73
N ALA A 42 0.28 -7.66 -0.16
CA ALA A 42 1.26 -7.97 -1.19
C ALA A 42 1.43 -6.81 -2.18
N ALA A 43 0.33 -6.19 -2.61
CA ALA A 43 0.35 -5.04 -3.50
C ALA A 43 1.10 -3.85 -2.86
N VAL A 44 0.77 -3.50 -1.62
CA VAL A 44 1.45 -2.42 -0.88
C VAL A 44 2.94 -2.71 -0.70
N ALA A 45 3.30 -3.94 -0.33
CA ALA A 45 4.68 -4.34 -0.18
C ALA A 45 5.48 -4.24 -1.50
N LEU A 46 4.88 -4.65 -2.62
CA LEU A 46 5.51 -4.56 -3.94
C LEU A 46 5.76 -3.09 -4.35
N GLU A 47 4.80 -2.20 -4.11
CA GLU A 47 4.97 -0.78 -4.39
C GLU A 47 6.02 -0.13 -3.46
N ASN A 48 6.11 -0.55 -2.21
CA ASN A 48 7.17 -0.13 -1.30
C ASN A 48 8.55 -0.64 -1.72
N PHE A 49 8.63 -1.82 -2.32
CA PHE A 49 9.86 -2.30 -2.94
C PHE A 49 10.23 -1.46 -4.16
N ARG A 50 9.29 -1.27 -5.10
CA ARG A 50 9.50 -0.50 -6.33
C ARG A 50 9.91 0.94 -6.03
N SER A 51 9.27 1.60 -5.08
CA SER A 51 9.59 2.98 -4.71
C SER A 51 11.02 3.13 -4.20
N LYS A 52 11.54 2.15 -3.44
CA LYS A 52 12.92 2.18 -2.94
C LYS A 52 13.93 1.72 -4.00
N PHE A 53 13.60 0.68 -4.75
CA PHE A 53 14.47 0.08 -5.76
C PHE A 53 14.65 1.00 -6.97
N ASN A 54 13.55 1.47 -7.55
CA ASN A 54 13.58 2.30 -8.76
C ASN A 54 14.29 3.62 -8.50
N VAL A 55 13.98 4.29 -7.38
CA VAL A 55 14.63 5.56 -7.01
C VAL A 55 16.12 5.38 -6.79
N ALA A 56 16.54 4.31 -6.09
CA ALA A 56 17.96 4.04 -5.86
C ALA A 56 18.75 3.79 -7.15
N LEU A 57 18.09 3.31 -8.22
CA LEU A 57 18.70 3.03 -9.52
C LEU A 57 18.47 4.14 -10.56
N GLY A 58 17.84 5.25 -10.19
CA GLY A 58 17.51 6.34 -11.13
C GLY A 58 16.54 5.91 -12.23
N VAL A 59 15.68 4.92 -11.97
CA VAL A 59 14.65 4.48 -12.92
C VAL A 59 13.51 5.49 -12.90
N GLU A 60 13.37 6.23 -13.99
CA GLU A 60 12.34 7.26 -14.17
C GLU A 60 11.10 6.75 -14.91
N SER A 61 10.01 7.51 -14.82
CA SER A 61 8.80 7.24 -15.60
C SER A 61 9.08 7.34 -17.11
N GLN A 62 8.47 6.46 -17.90
CA GLN A 62 8.63 6.47 -19.36
C GLN A 62 7.78 7.56 -20.07
N GLY A 63 7.08 8.42 -19.31
CA GLY A 63 6.27 9.50 -19.88
C GLY A 63 4.97 9.07 -20.58
N PHE A 64 4.59 7.79 -20.53
CA PHE A 64 3.37 7.29 -21.18
C PHE A 64 2.08 7.70 -20.48
N CYS A 65 2.14 8.00 -19.18
CA CYS A 65 0.99 8.46 -18.42
C CYS A 65 1.11 9.97 -18.18
N LEU A 66 0.26 10.74 -18.85
CA LEU A 66 0.12 12.17 -18.62
C LEU A 66 -0.85 12.36 -17.46
N VAL A 67 -0.34 12.67 -16.27
CA VAL A 67 -1.18 13.19 -15.19
C VAL A 67 -1.53 14.62 -15.59
N ARG A 68 -2.74 14.80 -16.12
CA ARG A 68 -3.29 16.10 -16.53
C ARG A 68 -4.38 16.52 -15.57
#